data_AF-A0A5C6BEZ2-F1
#
_entry.id   AF-A0A5C6BEZ2-F1
#
_cell.length_a   1.000
_cell.length_b   1.000
_cell.length_c   1.000
_cell.angle_alpha   90.00
_cell.angle_beta   90.00
_cell.angle_gamma   90.00
#
_symmetry.space_group_name_H-M   'P 1'
#
loop_
_entity.id
_entity.type
_entity.pdbx_description
1 polymer ?
#
loop_
_entity_poly.entity_id
_entity_poly.type
_entity_poly.pdbx_seq_one_letter_code
_entity_poly.pdbx_strand_id
1 'polypeptide(L)'
;MTNWAAKATLSAVKTSAVVEKTTASGCSTDVICRCLGVSSEEIDSAVSVFNAESVQDLKQQTGAGSGCTACHLVLKQILAARREQFENSL
;
A
#
# COMPACT_ATOMS: atom_id res chain seq x y z
N MET A 1 -21.15 47.81 30.09
CA MET A 1 -21.33 46.38 29.77
C MET A 1 -19.98 45.90 29.26
N THR A 2 -19.24 45.24 30.13
CA THR A 2 -17.78 45.11 30.16
C THR A 2 -17.27 43.93 29.34
N ASN A 3 -16.32 44.20 28.45
CA ASN A 3 -15.20 43.38 27.95
C ASN A 3 -15.16 41.86 28.31
N TRP A 4 -15.49 41.01 27.33
CA TRP A 4 -15.10 39.59 27.30
C TRP A 4 -13.65 39.47 26.80
N ALA A 5 -12.70 39.73 27.69
CA ALA A 5 -11.32 39.32 27.49
C ALA A 5 -11.20 37.86 27.92
N ALA A 6 -11.01 36.96 26.96
CA ALA A 6 -10.48 35.63 27.22
C ALA A 6 -9.24 35.41 26.35
N LYS A 7 -8.11 35.93 26.85
CA LYS A 7 -6.77 35.44 26.55
C LYS A 7 -6.66 34.03 27.13
N ALA A 8 -6.30 33.04 26.33
CA ALA A 8 -5.54 31.87 26.75
C ALA A 8 -5.16 31.07 25.49
N THR A 9 -3.99 31.36 24.92
CA THR A 9 -2.78 30.52 25.04
C THR A 9 -2.78 29.34 24.07
N LEU A 10 -2.06 29.58 22.97
CA LEU A 10 -1.13 28.65 22.32
C LEU A 10 -0.90 27.36 23.11
N SER A 11 -1.30 26.23 22.52
CA SER A 11 -0.66 24.95 22.85
C SER A 11 -0.29 24.27 21.54
N ALA A 12 1.00 24.37 21.25
CA ALA A 12 1.77 23.43 20.46
C ALA A 12 1.22 23.06 19.08
N VAL A 13 1.54 23.88 18.07
CA VAL A 13 1.80 23.34 16.74
C VAL A 13 3.00 22.38 16.86
N LYS A 14 2.72 21.09 16.98
CA LYS A 14 3.73 20.06 16.72
C LYS A 14 3.87 19.95 15.21
N THR A 15 4.73 20.80 14.65
CA THR A 15 5.29 20.55 13.34
C THR A 15 6.26 19.38 13.47
N SER A 16 6.05 18.38 12.60
CA SER A 16 7.09 17.68 11.82
C SER A 16 6.87 16.17 11.76
N ALA A 17 6.59 15.72 10.54
CA ALA A 17 6.76 14.37 10.00
C ALA A 17 5.60 13.37 10.09
N VAL A 18 4.33 13.78 9.91
CA VAL A 18 3.42 12.91 9.15
C VAL A 18 3.45 13.40 7.71
N VAL A 19 4.04 12.59 6.85
CA VAL A 19 3.96 12.77 5.41
C VAL A 19 2.48 12.84 5.02
N GLU A 20 2.06 13.99 4.52
CA GLU A 20 0.77 14.18 3.86
C GLU A 20 0.74 13.34 2.58
N LYS A 21 0.41 12.04 2.66
CA LYS A 21 -0.06 11.31 1.48
C LYS A 21 -1.57 11.51 1.35
N THR A 22 -1.95 12.74 1.01
CA THR A 22 -3.27 13.00 0.44
C THR A 22 -3.22 12.57 -1.02
N THR A 23 -3.58 11.32 -1.28
CA THR A 23 -4.17 10.93 -2.58
C THR A 23 -5.51 10.27 -2.32
N ALA A 24 -6.56 11.03 -2.58
CA ALA A 24 -7.94 10.57 -2.64
C ALA A 24 -8.12 9.65 -3.86
N SER A 25 -8.11 8.34 -3.62
CA SER A 25 -8.88 7.31 -4.36
C SER A 25 -8.69 5.97 -3.65
N GLY A 26 -9.66 5.60 -2.79
CA GLY A 26 -9.81 4.27 -2.20
C GLY A 26 -8.56 3.61 -1.62
N CYS A 27 -8.07 4.06 -0.47
CA CYS A 27 -7.04 3.34 0.27
C CYS A 27 -7.67 2.16 1.05
N SER A 28 -7.99 1.07 0.35
CA SER A 28 -8.07 -0.24 0.97
C SER A 28 -6.74 -0.93 0.70
N THR A 29 -5.86 -0.95 1.71
CA THR A 29 -4.67 -1.80 1.69
C THR A 29 -5.13 -3.24 1.85
N ASP A 30 -5.67 -3.81 0.76
CA ASP A 30 -6.22 -5.15 0.77
C ASP A 30 -5.10 -6.15 1.02
N VAL A 31 -5.29 -6.95 2.09
CA VAL A 31 -4.38 -8.02 2.45
C VAL A 31 -4.59 -9.17 1.49
N ILE A 32 -3.64 -9.36 0.57
CA ILE A 32 -3.67 -10.41 -0.44
C ILE A 32 -3.29 -11.76 0.18
N CYS A 33 -2.26 -11.80 1.03
CA CYS A 33 -1.83 -13.01 1.71
C CYS A 33 -2.19 -12.98 3.19
N ARG A 34 -3.36 -13.52 3.56
CA ARG A 34 -3.80 -13.52 4.97
C ARG A 34 -2.88 -14.29 5.92
N CYS A 35 -2.19 -15.34 5.45
CA CYS A 35 -1.29 -16.13 6.29
C CYS A 35 -0.07 -15.36 6.76
N LEU A 36 0.46 -14.47 5.92
CA LEU A 36 1.72 -13.78 6.16
C LEU A 36 1.54 -12.26 6.30
N GLY A 37 0.30 -11.79 6.18
CA GLY A 37 -0.03 -10.37 6.32
C GLY A 37 0.35 -9.51 5.11
N VAL A 38 0.72 -10.11 3.97
CA VAL A 38 1.19 -9.35 2.80
C VAL A 38 0.04 -8.61 2.13
N SER A 39 0.21 -7.29 2.00
CA SER A 39 -0.72 -6.34 1.40
C SER A 39 -0.50 -6.15 -0.10
N SER A 40 -1.50 -5.61 -0.80
CA SER A 40 -1.37 -5.27 -2.23
C SER A 40 -0.25 -4.25 -2.50
N GLU A 41 0.04 -3.35 -1.57
CA GLU A 41 1.12 -2.37 -1.71
C GLU A 41 2.50 -3.04 -1.68
N GLU A 42 2.69 -4.05 -0.83
CA GLU A 42 3.93 -4.84 -0.79
C GLU A 42 4.11 -5.65 -2.07
N ILE A 43 3.03 -6.22 -2.61
CA ILE A 43 3.06 -6.89 -3.91
C ILE A 43 3.42 -5.90 -5.02
N ASP A 44 2.82 -4.71 -5.03
CA ASP A 44 3.10 -3.71 -6.05
C ASP A 44 4.54 -3.17 -5.99
N SER A 45 5.05 -3.00 -4.76
CA SER A 45 6.45 -2.65 -4.51
C SER A 45 7.38 -3.76 -5.00
N ALA A 46 7.02 -5.03 -4.78
CA ALA A 46 7.80 -6.16 -5.25
C ALA A 46 7.88 -6.22 -6.79
N VAL A 47 6.76 -5.99 -7.47
CA VAL A 47 6.71 -5.93 -8.94
C VAL A 47 7.52 -4.74 -9.46
N SER A 48 7.35 -3.55 -8.86
CA SER A 48 7.97 -2.32 -9.38
C SER A 48 9.47 -2.21 -9.09
N VAL A 49 9.91 -2.63 -7.90
CA VAL A 49 11.31 -2.46 -7.46
C VAL A 49 12.19 -3.63 -7.91
N PHE A 50 11.65 -4.85 -7.87
CA PHE A 50 12.42 -6.06 -8.16
C PHE A 50 12.07 -6.68 -9.51
N ASN A 51 11.18 -6.04 -10.28
CA ASN A 51 10.68 -6.54 -11.56
C ASN A 51 10.16 -7.99 -11.44
N ALA A 52 9.40 -8.26 -10.37
CA ALA A 52 8.86 -9.59 -10.13
C ALA A 52 7.79 -9.93 -11.18
N GLU A 53 8.04 -10.98 -11.98
CA GLU A 53 7.16 -11.39 -13.09
C GLU A 53 6.41 -12.70 -12.80
N SER A 54 6.78 -13.40 -11.72
CA SER A 54 6.16 -14.66 -11.33
C SER A 54 5.76 -14.70 -9.85
N VAL A 55 4.86 -15.62 -9.51
CA VAL A 55 4.51 -15.90 -8.10
C VAL A 55 5.73 -16.35 -7.30
N GLN A 56 6.70 -16.99 -7.95
CA GLN A 56 7.94 -17.41 -7.29
C GLN A 56 8.81 -16.19 -6.95
N ASP A 57 8.89 -15.21 -7.83
CA ASP A 57 9.62 -13.96 -7.55
C ASP A 57 8.94 -13.19 -6.43
N LEU A 58 7.60 -13.05 -6.48
CA LEU A 58 6.82 -12.45 -5.40
C LEU A 58 7.04 -13.16 -4.07
N LYS A 59 7.12 -14.50 -4.07
CA LYS A 59 7.43 -15.29 -2.87
C LYS A 59 8.84 -15.00 -2.35
N GLN A 60 9.83 -14.84 -3.23
CA GLN A 60 11.20 -14.50 -2.81
C GLN A 60 11.29 -13.09 -2.22
N GLN A 61 10.54 -12.13 -2.77
CA GLN A 61 10.59 -10.73 -2.32
C GLN A 61 9.70 -10.43 -1.11
N THR A 62 8.50 -11.01 -1.06
CA THR A 62 7.47 -10.67 -0.05
C THR A 62 7.11 -11.84 0.86
N GLY A 63 7.52 -13.06 0.52
CA GLY A 63 7.07 -14.28 1.20
C GLY A 63 5.65 -14.72 0.83
N ALA A 64 4.86 -13.90 0.13
CA ALA A 64 3.48 -14.20 -0.23
C ALA A 64 3.36 -15.54 -0.97
N GLY A 65 2.41 -16.37 -0.53
CA GLY A 65 2.20 -17.68 -1.14
C GLY A 65 3.15 -18.79 -0.67
N SER A 66 4.03 -18.54 0.30
CA SER A 66 4.81 -19.62 0.94
C SER A 66 4.02 -20.47 1.95
N GLY A 67 2.87 -19.95 2.44
CA GLY A 67 1.97 -20.65 3.36
C GLY A 67 0.91 -21.50 2.66
N CYS A 68 -0.38 -21.24 2.91
CA CYS A 68 -1.49 -22.05 2.43
C CYS A 68 -1.74 -22.01 0.90
N THR A 69 -1.00 -21.19 0.16
CA THR A 69 -1.12 -20.98 -1.30
C THR A 69 -2.46 -20.45 -1.83
N ALA A 70 -3.47 -20.19 -0.98
CA ALA A 70 -4.78 -19.69 -1.42
C ALA A 70 -4.73 -18.34 -2.18
N CYS A 71 -3.74 -17.50 -1.87
CA CYS A 71 -3.51 -16.23 -2.55
C CYS A 71 -2.89 -16.37 -3.96
N HIS A 72 -2.40 -17.55 -4.37
CA HIS A 72 -1.69 -17.73 -5.64
C HIS A 72 -2.51 -17.33 -6.87
N LEU A 73 -3.82 -17.61 -6.86
CA LEU A 73 -4.69 -17.23 -7.97
C LEU A 73 -4.76 -15.70 -8.12
N VAL A 74 -4.91 -15.00 -7.00
CA VAL A 74 -4.97 -13.52 -6.96
C VAL A 74 -3.63 -12.92 -7.38
N LEU A 75 -2.51 -13.47 -6.90
CA LEU A 75 -1.16 -13.02 -7.30
C LEU A 75 -0.95 -13.14 -8.82
N LYS A 76 -1.39 -14.25 -9.43
CA LYS A 76 -1.33 -14.43 -10.89
C LYS A 76 -2.18 -13.41 -11.64
N GLN A 77 -3.38 -13.11 -11.13
CA GLN A 77 -4.26 -12.10 -11.72
C GLN A 77 -3.63 -10.70 -11.65
N ILE A 78 -3.02 -10.34 -10.52
CA ILE A 78 -2.31 -9.05 -10.37
C ILE A 78 -1.17 -8.94 -11.38
N LEU A 79 -0.33 -9.99 -11.50
CA LEU A 79 0.77 -10.00 -12.47
C LEU A 79 0.27 -9.89 -13.91
N ALA A 80 -0.80 -10.61 -14.26
CA ALA A 80 -1.41 -10.54 -15.59
C ALA A 80 -1.97 -9.14 -15.88
N ALA A 81 -2.73 -8.57 -14.94
CA ALA A 81 -3.29 -7.23 -15.07
C ALA A 81 -2.18 -6.17 -15.19
N ARG A 82 -1.08 -6.30 -14.45
CA ARG A 82 0.07 -5.39 -14.59
C ARG A 82 0.68 -5.46 -15.98
N ARG A 83 0.85 -6.67 -16.54
CA ARG A 83 1.34 -6.83 -17.91
C ARG A 83 0.42 -6.15 -18.94
N GLU A 84 -0.88 -6.30 -18.78
CA GLU A 84 -1.88 -5.64 -19.64
C GLU A 84 -1.86 -4.10 -19.49
N GLN A 85 -1.64 -3.59 -18.27
CA GLN A 85 -1.53 -2.15 -18.01
C GLN A 85 -0.30 -1.53 -18.70
N PHE A 86 0.83 -2.24 -18.74
CA PHE A 86 2.02 -1.79 -19.47
C PHE A 86 1.78 -1.80 -20.99
N GLU A 87 1.11 -2.82 -21.52
CA GLU A 87 0.77 -2.89 -22.94
C GLU A 87 -0.20 -1.77 -23.35
N ASN A 88 -1.22 -1.49 -22.53
CA ASN A 88 -2.20 -0.43 -22.81
C ASN A 88 -1.62 1.00 -22.65
N SER A 89 -0.37 1.15 -22.20
CA SER A 89 0.32 2.44 -22.07
C SER A 89 1.31 2.73 -23.22
N LEU A 90 1.46 1.82 -24.18
CA LEU A 90 2.31 1.94 -25.38
C LEU A 90 1.47 2.31 -26.60
#